data_AF-A0A378L9U7-F1
#
_entry.id   AF-A0A378L9U7-F1
#
_cell.length_a   1.000
_cell.length_b   1.000
_cell.length_c   1.000
_cell.angle_alpha   90.00
_cell.angle_beta   90.00
_cell.angle_gamma   90.00
#
_symmetry.space_group_name_H-M   'P 1'
#
loop_
_entity.id
_entity.type
_entity.pdbx_description
1 polymer ?
#
loop_
_entity_poly.entity_id
_entity_poly.type
_entity_poly.pdbx_seq_one_letter_code
_entity_poly.pdbx_strand_id
1 'polypeptide(L)' 'MFQWLLRVLFVISGSIASWFVAHDELKFPIVQMVITVILFTLIIGIIAFWSELKNWFKRIGKDH' A
#
# COMPACT_ATOMS: atom_id res chain seq x y z
N MET A 1 3.75 -10.25 -17.21
CA MET A 1 4.68 -9.57 -16.28
C MET A 1 3.94 -8.77 -15.20
N PHE A 2 2.97 -7.92 -15.55
CA PHE A 2 2.17 -7.11 -14.60
C PHE A 2 1.46 -7.92 -13.50
N GLN A 3 1.05 -9.15 -13.81
CA GLN A 3 0.40 -10.06 -12.87
C GLN A 3 1.28 -10.46 -11.68
N TRP A 4 2.60 -10.45 -11.84
CA TRP A 4 3.53 -10.75 -10.74
C TRP A 4 3.59 -9.60 -9.73
N LEU A 5 3.54 -8.35 -10.20
CA LEU A 5 3.49 -7.16 -9.34
C LEU A 5 2.23 -7.18 -8.46
N LEU A 6 1.07 -7.48 -9.08
CA LEU A 6 -0.19 -7.62 -8.35
C LEU A 6 -0.14 -8.78 -7.34
N ARG A 7 0.50 -9.91 -7.68
CA ARG A 7 0.69 -11.03 -6.74
C ARG A 7 1.52 -10.62 -5.52
N VAL A 8 2.66 -9.96 -5.73
CA VAL A 8 3.51 -9.48 -4.63
C VAL A 8 2.72 -8.52 -3.74
N LEU A 9 1.93 -7.63 -4.33
CA LEU A 9 1.06 -6.73 -3.58
C LEU A 9 0.01 -7.48 -2.73
N PHE A 10 -0.64 -8.48 -3.31
CA PHE A 10 -1.62 -9.31 -2.59
C PHE A 10 -0.98 -10.12 -1.46
N VAL A 11 0.24 -10.61 -1.65
CA VAL A 11 1.01 -11.33 -0.61
C VAL A 11 1.36 -10.41 0.55
N ILE A 12 1.83 -9.19 0.24
CA ILE A 12 2.15 -8.17 1.25
C ILE A 12 0.87 -7.74 1.99
N SER A 13 -0.21 -7.49 1.25
CA SER A 13 -1.50 -7.12 1.82
C SER A 13 -2.06 -8.19 2.76
N GLY A 14 -2.03 -9.47 2.36
CA GLY A 14 -2.44 -10.59 3.21
C GLY A 14 -1.60 -10.71 4.48
N SER A 15 -0.29 -10.46 4.36
CA SER A 15 0.63 -10.49 5.51
C SER A 15 0.35 -9.35 6.50
N ILE A 16 0.08 -8.14 6.00
CA ILE A 16 -0.28 -6.98 6.81
C ILE A 16 -1.67 -7.18 7.43
N ALA A 17 -2.64 -7.69 6.67
CA ALA A 17 -3.97 -8.01 7.19
C ALA A 17 -3.93 -9.04 8.32
N SER A 18 -3.06 -10.04 8.23
CA SER A 18 -2.81 -11.01 9.29
C SER A 18 -2.18 -10.42 10.56
N TRP A 19 -1.60 -9.23 10.49
CA TRP A 19 -1.11 -8.50 11.66
C TRP A 19 -2.19 -7.66 12.34
N PHE A 20 -3.20 -7.20 11.59
CA PHE A 20 -4.28 -6.38 12.13
C PHE A 20 -5.51 -7.19 12.57
N VAL A 21 -5.74 -8.38 11.99
CA VAL A 21 -6.88 -9.26 12.29
C VAL A 21 -6.44 -10.73 12.36
N ALA A 22 -7.02 -11.48 13.31
CA ALA A 22 -6.81 -12.92 13.44
C ALA A 22 -7.35 -13.66 12.21
N HIS A 23 -6.55 -14.59 11.66
CA HIS A 23 -6.87 -15.34 10.44
C HIS A 23 -8.20 -16.13 10.49
N ASP A 24 -8.69 -16.45 11.69
CA ASP A 24 -9.90 -17.27 11.92
C ASP A 24 -11.21 -16.46 11.98
N GLU A 25 -11.17 -15.13 11.88
CA GLU A 25 -12.41 -14.35 11.86
C GLU A 25 -13.00 -14.25 10.45
N LEU A 26 -14.33 -14.42 10.33
CA LEU A 26 -15.12 -14.19 9.10
C LEU A 26 -14.88 -12.83 8.43
N LYS A 27 -14.32 -11.88 9.18
CA LYS A 27 -13.99 -10.52 8.72
C LYS A 27 -12.63 -10.41 8.05
N PHE A 28 -11.78 -11.45 8.13
CA PHE A 28 -10.44 -11.46 7.54
C PHE A 28 -10.43 -11.11 6.04
N PRO A 29 -11.31 -11.68 5.19
CA PRO A 29 -11.32 -11.32 3.76
C PRO A 29 -11.69 -9.86 3.51
N ILE A 30 -12.58 -9.29 4.34
CA ILE A 30 -13.04 -7.89 4.22
C ILE A 30 -11.90 -6.95 4.61
N VAL A 31 -11.23 -7.22 5.73
CA VAL A 31 -10.10 -6.42 6.21
C VAL A 31 -8.92 -6.53 5.26
N GLN A 32 -8.63 -7.72 4.73
CA GLN A 32 -7.63 -7.90 3.67
C GLN A 32 -7.98 -7.08 2.42
N MET A 33 -9.25 -7.06 1.99
CA MET A 33 -9.66 -6.26 0.83
C MET A 33 -9.45 -4.76 1.09
N VAL A 34 -9.85 -4.25 2.26
CA VAL A 34 -9.65 -2.84 2.64
C VAL A 34 -8.16 -2.47 2.64
N ILE A 35 -7.32 -3.30 3.26
CA ILE A 35 -5.87 -3.09 3.30
C ILE A 35 -5.28 -3.12 1.89
N THR A 36 -5.74 -4.04 1.05
CA THR A 36 -5.31 -4.14 -0.36
C THR A 36 -5.63 -2.85 -1.12
N VAL A 37 -6.85 -2.32 -0.98
CA VAL A 37 -7.29 -1.09 -1.65
C VAL A 37 -6.49 0.11 -1.15
N ILE A 38 -6.22 0.21 0.16
CA ILE A 38 -5.40 1.28 0.73
C ILE A 38 -3.98 1.21 0.17
N LEU A 39 -3.34 0.04 0.21
CA LEU A 39 -1.99 -0.15 -0.34
C LEU A 39 -1.93 0.18 -1.83
N PHE A 40 -2.91 -0.27 -2.60
CA PHE A 40 -2.97 -0.01 -4.03
C PHE A 40 -3.13 1.49 -4.32
N THR A 41 -4.01 2.16 -3.57
CA THR A 41 -4.22 3.61 -3.67
C THR A 41 -2.96 4.36 -3.29
N LEU A 42 -2.24 3.92 -2.24
CA LEU A 42 -0.97 4.51 -1.82
C LEU A 42 0.10 4.35 -2.90
N ILE A 43 0.21 3.17 -3.51
CA ILE A 43 1.18 2.91 -4.58
C ILE A 43 0.87 3.76 -5.80
N ILE A 44 -0.39 3.78 -6.27
CA ILE A 44 -0.79 4.60 -7.41
C ILE A 44 -0.61 6.08 -7.09
N GLY A 45 -0.98 6.52 -5.89
CA GLY A 45 -0.78 7.88 -5.43
C GLY A 45 0.70 8.27 -5.43
N ILE A 46 1.58 7.43 -4.89
CA ILE A 46 3.03 7.65 -4.91
C ILE A 46 3.55 7.72 -6.34
N ILE A 47 3.09 6.86 -7.25
CA ILE A 47 3.55 6.87 -8.65
C ILE A 47 3.03 8.12 -9.38
N ALA A 48 1.75 8.42 -9.26
CA ALA A 48 1.10 9.56 -9.92
C ALA A 48 1.64 10.89 -9.40
N PHE A 49 1.83 11.01 -8.09
CA PHE A 49 2.38 12.19 -7.43
C PHE A 49 3.88 12.10 -7.20
N TRP A 50 4.61 11.15 -7.81
CA TRP A 50 6.05 10.96 -7.54
C TRP A 50 6.86 12.23 -7.77
N SER A 51 6.53 12.98 -8.83
CA SER A 51 7.17 14.25 -9.16
C SER A 51 6.88 15.33 -8.11
N GLU A 52 5.61 15.48 -7.72
CA GLU A 52 5.17 16.42 -6.68
C GLU A 52 5.78 16.06 -5.31
N LEU A 53 5.74 14.79 -4.92
CA LEU A 53 6.30 14.28 -3.66
C LEU A 53 7.81 14.50 -3.61
N LYS A 54 8.54 14.21 -4.69
CA LYS A 54 9.99 14.41 -4.75
C LYS A 54 10.36 15.89 -4.65
N ASN A 55 9.57 16.76 -5.30
CA ASN A 55 9.74 18.20 -5.19
C ASN A 55 9.42 18.73 -3.79
N TRP A 56 8.38 18.19 -3.15
CA TRP A 56 8.00 18.51 -1.77
C TRP A 56 9.05 18.04 -0.76
N PHE A 57 9.54 16.81 -0.88
CA PHE A 57 10.62 16.27 -0.03
C PHE A 57 11.91 17.08 -0.17
N LYS A 58 12.24 17.52 -1.40
CA LYS A 58 13.41 18.37 -1.66
C LYS A 58 13.26 19.78 -1.07
N ARG A 59 12.02 20.29 -0.94
CA ARG A 59 11.74 21.57 -0.25
C ARG A 59 11.89 21.42 1.26
N ILE A 60 11.36 20.35 1.85
CA ILE A 60 11.48 20.09 3.29
C ILE A 60 12.95 19.96 3.73
N GLY A 61 13.80 19.34 2.91
CA GLY A 61 15.24 19.22 3.20
C GLY A 61 16.05 20.50 2.98
N LYS A 62 15.46 21.58 2.46
CA LYS A 62 16.16 22.86 2.19
C LYS A 62 15.91 23.91 3.28
N ASP A 63 14.98 23.64 4.19
CA ASP A 63 14.66 24.50 5.34
C ASP A 63 15.38 24.06 6.64
N HIS A 64 16.44 23.23 6.53
CA HIS A 64 17.33 22.84 7.64
C HIS A 64 18.78 23.25 7.37
#